data_AF-A0A6P4Y1U2-F1
#
_entry.id   AF-A0A6P4Y1U2-F1
#
_cell.length_a   1.000
_cell.length_b   1.000
_cell.length_c   1.000
_cell.angle_alpha   90.00
_cell.angle_beta   90.00
_cell.angle_gamma   90.00
#
_symmetry.space_group_name_H-M   'P 1'
#
loop_
_entity.id
_entity.type
_entity.pdbx_description
1 polymer ?
#
loop_
_entity_poly.entity_id
_entity_poly.type
_entity_poly.pdbx_seq_one_letter_code
_entity_poly.pdbx_strand_id
1 'polypeptide(L)'
;MPHLKQPRATEPLWKSWDFKAQKAGVRHTVYSVNGDQYTGEWLDNKKHGKGTQTWKRNGAIYDGDWKFGKRNGFGTYSTPLPGGGYKKIYSGGWKNDKKHGYGTNFYSEEDYYEGEWYADKRSGWGRMYYTDGSIYEGEWYDDKQNGEGMLRLANENRYEGHWKDGKKHGEGKFFYLDKGQMYQGVWVEDVPKCGTMVDFGREGAPEPTVYPIPKLTLADSGEVLEDAKATFLQEKE
;
A
#
# COMPACT_ATOMS: atom_id res chain seq x y z
N MET A 1 -8.88 -18.82 76.43
CA MET A 1 -7.72 -18.77 75.51
C MET A 1 -7.67 -17.38 74.89
N PRO A 2 -6.58 -16.62 75.00
CA PRO A 2 -6.52 -15.32 74.33
C PRO A 2 -6.38 -15.52 72.82
N HIS A 3 -7.31 -14.98 72.05
CA HIS A 3 -7.21 -14.93 70.60
C HIS A 3 -6.06 -13.98 70.23
N LEU A 4 -4.89 -14.54 69.93
CA LEU A 4 -3.82 -13.82 69.24
C LEU A 4 -4.35 -13.42 67.86
N LYS A 5 -4.71 -12.13 67.70
CA LYS A 5 -4.93 -11.56 66.37
C LYS A 5 -3.61 -11.72 65.61
N GLN A 6 -3.61 -12.56 64.57
CA GLN A 6 -2.47 -12.60 63.65
C GLN A 6 -2.26 -11.17 63.12
N PRO A 7 -1.04 -10.62 63.22
CA PRO A 7 -0.77 -9.30 62.68
C PRO A 7 -1.11 -9.34 61.19
N ARG A 8 -1.92 -8.38 60.72
CA ARG A 8 -2.16 -8.21 59.28
C ARG A 8 -0.79 -8.11 58.63
N ALA A 9 -0.51 -8.97 57.65
CA ALA A 9 0.71 -8.89 56.86
C ALA A 9 0.71 -7.54 56.13
N THR A 10 1.27 -6.52 56.78
CA THR A 10 1.50 -5.23 56.17
C THR A 10 2.61 -5.42 55.17
N GLU A 11 2.31 -5.13 53.91
CA GLU A 11 3.33 -5.15 52.88
C GLU A 11 4.50 -4.24 53.30
N PRO A 12 5.74 -4.70 53.10
CA PRO A 12 6.89 -3.91 53.50
C PRO A 12 6.96 -2.62 52.69
N LEU A 13 7.32 -1.52 53.35
CA LEU A 13 7.32 -0.16 52.78
C LEU A 13 8.08 -0.05 51.45
N TRP A 14 9.14 -0.83 51.28
CA TRP A 14 9.94 -0.85 50.06
C TRP A 14 9.11 -1.20 48.81
N LYS A 15 8.07 -2.04 48.92
CA LYS A 15 7.17 -2.34 47.78
C LYS A 15 6.41 -1.10 47.32
N SER A 16 5.94 -0.30 48.27
CA SER A 16 5.25 0.95 47.97
C SER A 16 6.19 1.99 47.36
N TRP A 17 7.45 2.02 47.81
CA TRP A 17 8.47 2.92 47.28
C TRP A 17 8.89 2.52 45.87
N ASP A 18 9.06 1.22 45.63
CA ASP A 18 9.33 0.68 44.31
C ASP A 18 8.22 1.02 43.33
N PHE A 19 6.95 0.81 43.70
CA PHE A 19 5.80 1.20 42.89
C PHE A 19 5.78 2.72 42.59
N LYS A 20 6.03 3.57 43.59
CA LYS A 20 6.09 5.03 43.40
C LYS A 20 7.30 5.49 42.57
N ALA A 21 8.38 4.72 42.56
CA ALA A 21 9.57 5.01 41.77
C ALA A 21 9.39 4.70 40.27
N GLN A 22 8.36 3.93 39.91
CA GLN A 22 8.06 3.62 38.52
C GLN A 22 7.70 4.87 37.73
N LYS A 23 8.26 5.00 36.53
CA LYS A 23 7.83 6.01 35.57
C LYS A 23 6.43 5.64 35.10
N ALA A 24 5.46 6.39 35.61
CA ALA A 24 4.08 6.40 35.19
C ALA A 24 3.64 7.84 34.90
N GLY A 25 2.65 7.99 34.01
CA GLY A 25 2.06 9.26 33.60
C GLY A 25 2.90 10.05 32.61
N VAL A 26 2.46 11.28 32.34
CA VAL A 26 3.16 12.21 31.46
C VAL A 26 4.46 12.66 32.12
N ARG A 27 5.56 12.58 31.36
CA ARG A 27 6.87 13.10 31.77
C ARG A 27 7.34 14.12 30.75
N HIS A 28 8.16 15.06 31.22
CA HIS A 28 9.03 15.85 30.35
C HIS A 28 10.03 14.94 29.61
N THR A 29 11.09 15.49 29.04
CA THR A 29 12.07 14.69 28.31
C THR A 29 12.87 13.77 29.22
N VAL A 30 12.80 12.47 28.96
CA VAL A 30 13.67 11.45 29.53
C VAL A 30 14.79 11.16 28.56
N TYR A 31 16.03 11.31 29.01
CA TYR A 31 17.23 11.00 28.25
C TYR A 31 17.69 9.57 28.56
N SER A 32 17.89 8.78 27.52
CA SER A 32 18.49 7.45 27.62
C SER A 32 20.02 7.56 27.59
N VAL A 33 20.71 6.50 28.03
CA VAL A 33 22.19 6.48 28.14
C VAL A 33 22.87 6.66 26.78
N ASN A 34 22.23 6.20 25.70
CA ASN A 34 22.66 6.40 24.32
C ASN A 34 22.36 7.82 23.77
N GLY A 35 21.75 8.68 24.60
CA GLY A 35 21.35 10.04 24.26
C GLY A 35 20.02 10.15 23.53
N ASP A 36 19.29 9.06 23.35
CA ASP A 36 17.92 9.09 22.82
C ASP A 36 16.99 9.83 23.78
N GLN A 37 16.03 10.56 23.23
CA GLN A 37 15.12 11.42 23.98
C GLN A 37 13.69 10.94 23.80
N TYR A 38 12.94 10.83 24.90
CA TYR A 38 11.52 10.54 24.87
C TYR A 38 10.75 11.53 25.72
N THR A 39 9.73 12.14 25.13
CA THR A 39 8.80 13.04 25.81
C THR A 39 7.39 12.49 25.62
N GLY A 40 6.68 12.23 26.70
CA GLY A 40 5.35 11.65 26.60
C GLY A 40 4.96 10.83 27.81
N GLU A 41 3.94 10.00 27.60
CA GLU A 41 3.36 9.14 28.62
C GLU A 41 4.23 7.89 28.90
N TRP A 42 4.22 7.47 30.16
CA TRP A 42 4.88 6.28 30.65
C TRP A 42 3.89 5.41 31.43
N LEU A 43 4.08 4.10 31.36
CA LEU A 43 3.38 3.12 32.18
C LEU A 43 4.35 1.99 32.52
N ASP A 44 4.48 1.64 33.80
CA ASP A 44 5.34 0.57 34.30
C ASP A 44 6.79 0.65 33.76
N ASN A 45 7.39 1.84 33.81
CA ASN A 45 8.73 2.12 33.27
C ASN A 45 8.89 1.93 31.76
N LYS A 46 7.80 1.80 31.01
CA LYS A 46 7.80 1.68 29.55
C LYS A 46 7.06 2.86 28.90
N LYS A 47 7.47 3.20 27.69
CA LYS A 47 6.75 4.17 26.84
C LYS A 47 5.35 3.64 26.55
N HIS A 48 4.34 4.46 26.79
CA HIS A 48 2.93 4.11 26.62
C HIS A 48 2.15 5.37 26.24
N GLY A 49 0.96 5.25 25.66
CA GLY A 49 0.12 6.41 25.33
C GLY A 49 0.75 7.28 24.24
N LYS A 50 0.53 8.59 24.29
CA LYS A 50 1.11 9.52 23.31
C LYS A 50 2.54 9.91 23.69
N GLY A 51 3.42 9.97 22.70
CA GLY A 51 4.78 10.44 22.93
C GLY A 51 5.62 10.64 21.68
N THR A 52 6.63 11.48 21.83
CA THR A 52 7.62 11.80 20.81
C THR A 52 8.96 11.20 21.20
N GLN A 53 9.55 10.42 20.29
CA GLN A 53 10.89 9.85 20.42
C GLN A 53 11.82 10.48 19.40
N THR A 54 12.94 11.00 19.87
CA THR A 54 14.06 11.45 19.01
C THR A 54 15.25 10.53 19.20
N TRP A 55 15.74 9.94 18.12
CA TRP A 55 16.92 9.08 18.15
C TRP A 55 18.18 9.90 17.89
N LYS A 56 19.15 9.86 18.81
CA LYS A 56 20.37 10.68 18.69
C LYS A 56 21.24 10.24 17.52
N ARG A 57 21.24 8.94 17.20
CA ARG A 57 22.12 8.36 16.18
C ARG A 57 21.88 8.92 14.77
N ASN A 58 20.63 9.11 14.39
CA ASN A 58 20.23 9.54 13.04
C ASN A 58 19.37 10.80 13.03
N GLY A 59 19.07 11.36 14.21
CA GLY A 59 18.17 12.51 14.38
C GLY A 59 16.71 12.22 14.01
N ALA A 60 16.35 10.96 13.75
CA ALA A 60 14.97 10.62 13.37
C ALA A 60 14.01 10.91 14.53
N ILE A 61 12.78 11.24 14.18
CA ILE A 61 11.70 11.51 15.12
C ILE A 61 10.54 10.59 14.82
N TYR A 62 9.97 10.01 15.87
CA TYR A 62 8.65 9.40 15.84
C TYR A 62 7.73 10.17 16.78
N ASP A 63 6.59 10.60 16.26
CA ASP A 63 5.53 11.22 17.02
C ASP A 63 4.27 10.37 16.88
N GLY A 64 3.78 9.78 17.97
CA GLY A 64 2.61 8.90 17.88
C GLY A 64 2.29 8.11 19.13
N ASP A 65 1.52 7.05 18.92
CA ASP A 65 1.07 6.14 19.95
C ASP A 65 2.12 5.07 20.31
N TRP A 66 2.23 4.80 21.60
CA TRP A 66 3.14 3.84 22.20
C TRP A 66 2.38 2.82 23.03
N LYS A 67 2.84 1.57 22.97
CA LYS A 67 2.34 0.49 23.82
C LYS A 67 3.49 -0.40 24.26
N PHE A 68 3.72 -0.45 25.56
CA PHE A 68 4.75 -1.29 26.21
C PHE A 68 6.15 -1.13 25.60
N GLY A 69 6.55 0.12 25.32
CA GLY A 69 7.87 0.46 24.79
C GLY A 69 7.98 0.39 23.27
N LYS A 70 6.91 0.00 22.56
CA LYS A 70 6.89 -0.15 21.10
C LYS A 70 5.93 0.85 20.45
N ARG A 71 6.22 1.25 19.23
CA ARG A 71 5.30 2.04 18.39
C ARG A 71 4.06 1.19 18.09
N ASN A 72 2.88 1.72 18.41
CA ASN A 72 1.63 0.98 18.31
C ASN A 72 0.45 1.95 18.29
N GLY A 73 -0.42 1.89 17.28
CA GLY A 73 -1.47 2.89 17.04
C GLY A 73 -1.09 3.82 15.90
N PHE A 74 -1.54 5.07 15.90
CA PHE A 74 -1.21 6.01 14.83
C PHE A 74 0.09 6.76 15.15
N GLY A 75 0.93 6.99 14.14
CA GLY A 75 2.12 7.81 14.33
C GLY A 75 2.81 8.21 13.04
N THR A 76 3.59 9.28 13.15
CA THR A 76 4.41 9.84 12.09
C THR A 76 5.88 9.60 12.38
N TYR A 77 6.59 9.04 11.41
CA TYR A 77 8.05 8.89 11.43
C TYR A 77 8.68 9.84 10.42
N SER A 78 9.62 10.64 10.89
CA SER A 78 10.29 11.69 10.11
C SER A 78 11.80 11.64 10.31
N THR A 79 12.55 12.02 9.27
CA THR A 79 14.02 12.11 9.30
C THR A 79 14.47 13.54 9.07
N PRO A 80 15.60 13.98 9.65
CA PRO A 80 16.08 15.34 9.47
C PRO A 80 16.54 15.59 8.02
N LEU A 81 16.38 16.82 7.53
CA LEU A 81 16.83 17.25 6.21
C LEU A 81 18.17 18.00 6.26
N PRO A 82 19.02 17.89 5.22
CA PRO A 82 20.18 18.78 5.05
C PRO A 82 19.69 20.23 4.91
N GLY A 83 20.17 21.13 5.77
CA GLY A 83 19.71 22.53 5.81
C GLY A 83 18.65 22.83 6.88
N GLY A 84 18.25 21.83 7.67
CA GLY A 84 17.29 21.98 8.76
C GLY A 84 15.88 21.54 8.38
N GLY A 85 15.05 21.30 9.39
CA GLY A 85 13.71 20.75 9.23
C GLY A 85 13.68 19.21 9.15
N TYR A 86 12.49 18.67 8.88
CA TYR A 86 12.22 17.23 8.88
C TYR A 86 11.42 16.84 7.64
N LYS A 87 11.83 15.74 7.01
CA LYS A 87 11.06 15.05 5.97
C LYS A 87 10.23 13.96 6.61
N LYS A 88 8.92 13.99 6.39
CA LYS A 88 8.02 12.90 6.75
C LYS A 88 8.35 11.69 5.88
N ILE A 89 8.58 10.53 6.49
CA ILE A 89 8.87 9.27 5.78
C ILE A 89 7.66 8.36 5.82
N TYR A 90 6.95 8.31 6.95
CA TYR A 90 5.73 7.53 7.09
C TYR A 90 4.75 8.22 8.02
N SER A 91 3.46 8.11 7.71
CA SER A 91 2.37 8.56 8.58
C SER A 91 1.23 7.57 8.45
N GLY A 92 0.89 6.88 9.53
CA GLY A 92 -0.12 5.84 9.47
C GLY A 92 -0.13 4.96 10.71
N GLY A 93 -0.73 3.78 10.56
CA GLY A 93 -0.82 2.79 11.61
C GLY A 93 0.49 2.04 11.87
N TRP A 94 0.71 1.71 13.14
CA TRP A 94 1.85 0.97 13.67
C TRP A 94 1.36 -0.15 14.56
N LYS A 95 2.05 -1.29 14.53
CA LYS A 95 1.82 -2.41 15.44
C LYS A 95 3.15 -3.09 15.74
N ASN A 96 3.57 -3.03 17.01
CA ASN A 96 4.80 -3.65 17.50
C ASN A 96 6.04 -3.22 16.69
N ASP A 97 6.21 -1.91 16.51
CA ASP A 97 7.29 -1.28 15.75
C ASP A 97 7.27 -1.50 14.24
N LYS A 98 6.23 -2.13 13.68
CA LYS A 98 6.04 -2.30 12.24
C LYS A 98 4.88 -1.46 11.71
N LYS A 99 4.97 -0.97 10.48
CA LYS A 99 3.85 -0.36 9.75
C LYS A 99 2.72 -1.38 9.62
N HIS A 100 1.49 -0.95 9.92
CA HIS A 100 0.34 -1.85 9.95
C HIS A 100 -0.97 -1.06 9.82
N GLY A 101 -1.93 -1.59 9.06
CA GLY A 101 -3.16 -0.88 8.71
C GLY A 101 -2.92 0.21 7.67
N TYR A 102 -3.80 1.19 7.59
CA TYR A 102 -3.69 2.26 6.59
C TYR A 102 -2.55 3.24 6.91
N GLY A 103 -1.82 3.67 5.89
CA GLY A 103 -0.80 4.70 6.04
C GLY A 103 -0.15 5.12 4.73
N THR A 104 0.50 6.29 4.78
CA THR A 104 1.22 6.88 3.67
C THR A 104 2.72 6.80 3.92
N ASN A 105 3.47 6.23 2.97
CA ASN A 105 4.94 6.22 2.96
C ASN A 105 5.46 7.14 1.85
N PHE A 106 6.27 8.11 2.23
CA PHE A 106 6.85 9.10 1.34
C PHE A 106 8.29 8.69 1.01
N TYR A 107 8.53 8.31 -0.24
CA TYR A 107 9.87 8.01 -0.75
C TYR A 107 10.55 9.31 -1.20
N SER A 108 9.83 10.15 -1.95
CA SER A 108 10.20 11.51 -2.34
C SER A 108 9.03 12.48 -2.16
N GLU A 109 9.13 13.70 -2.70
CA GLU A 109 8.01 14.65 -2.72
C GLU A 109 6.91 14.22 -3.72
N GLU A 110 7.28 13.49 -4.77
CA GLU A 110 6.41 13.05 -5.86
C GLU A 110 6.15 11.54 -5.83
N ASP A 111 7.01 10.78 -5.15
CA ASP A 111 6.94 9.33 -5.02
C ASP A 111 6.46 8.93 -3.62
N TYR A 112 5.23 8.41 -3.55
CA TYR A 112 4.65 7.96 -2.30
C TYR A 112 3.62 6.85 -2.51
N TYR A 113 3.52 5.98 -1.51
CA TYR A 113 2.48 4.97 -1.40
C TYR A 113 1.47 5.39 -0.36
N GLU A 114 0.19 5.29 -0.70
CA GLU A 114 -0.93 5.45 0.22
C GLU A 114 -1.80 4.19 0.17
N GLY A 115 -1.95 3.51 1.29
CA GLY A 115 -2.79 2.31 1.33
C GLY A 115 -2.58 1.47 2.56
N GLU A 116 -2.98 0.21 2.46
CA GLU A 116 -2.87 -0.75 3.53
C GLU A 116 -1.43 -1.31 3.67
N TRP A 117 -1.05 -1.58 4.92
CA TRP A 117 0.23 -2.13 5.33
C TRP A 117 0.03 -3.34 6.24
N TYR A 118 0.88 -4.34 6.08
CA TYR A 118 0.95 -5.48 6.98
C TYR A 118 2.41 -5.81 7.29
N ALA A 119 2.82 -5.55 8.54
CA ALA A 119 4.13 -5.94 9.06
C ALA A 119 5.31 -5.38 8.23
N ASP A 120 5.30 -4.06 8.02
CA ASP A 120 6.26 -3.28 7.22
C ASP A 120 6.17 -3.43 5.70
N LYS A 121 5.25 -4.26 5.19
CA LYS A 121 5.06 -4.50 3.76
C LYS A 121 3.73 -3.91 3.27
N ARG A 122 3.68 -3.39 2.06
CA ARG A 122 2.42 -3.01 1.39
C ARG A 122 1.60 -4.28 1.16
N SER A 123 0.32 -4.19 1.47
CA SER A 123 -0.60 -5.33 1.43
C SER A 123 -2.02 -4.81 1.35
N GLY A 124 -2.93 -5.54 0.69
CA GLY A 124 -4.32 -5.11 0.55
C GLY A 124 -4.47 -4.01 -0.50
N TRP A 125 -5.44 -3.11 -0.35
CA TRP A 125 -5.67 -2.07 -1.35
C TRP A 125 -4.74 -0.86 -1.14
N GLY A 126 -4.19 -0.32 -2.22
CA GLY A 126 -3.33 0.85 -2.14
C GLY A 126 -3.03 1.51 -3.48
N ARG A 127 -2.65 2.79 -3.40
CA ARG A 127 -2.25 3.62 -4.53
C ARG A 127 -0.79 4.03 -4.38
N MET A 128 -0.04 3.87 -5.47
CA MET A 128 1.36 4.27 -5.59
C MET A 128 1.46 5.37 -6.64
N TYR A 129 2.01 6.51 -6.24
CA TYR A 129 2.34 7.63 -7.10
C TYR A 129 3.83 7.55 -7.39
N TYR A 130 4.22 7.54 -8.66
CA TYR A 130 5.61 7.45 -9.07
C TYR A 130 6.14 8.80 -9.54
N THR A 131 7.46 9.01 -9.45
CA THR A 131 8.11 10.25 -9.89
C THR A 131 7.94 10.54 -11.38
N ASP A 132 7.71 9.51 -12.20
CA ASP A 132 7.48 9.69 -13.64
C ASP A 132 6.07 10.22 -13.95
N GLY A 133 5.21 10.38 -12.93
CA GLY A 133 3.81 10.78 -13.08
C GLY A 133 2.84 9.61 -13.26
N SER A 134 3.35 8.38 -13.37
CA SER A 134 2.51 7.19 -13.38
C SER A 134 1.87 6.94 -12.01
N ILE A 135 0.70 6.30 -12.02
CA ILE A 135 -0.06 5.96 -10.81
C ILE A 135 -0.53 4.52 -10.94
N TYR A 136 -0.20 3.70 -9.95
CA TYR A 136 -0.83 2.40 -9.78
C TYR A 136 -1.87 2.48 -8.67
N GLU A 137 -3.04 1.90 -8.88
CA GLU A 137 -4.09 1.73 -7.88
C GLU A 137 -4.64 0.31 -7.97
N GLY A 138 -4.56 -0.44 -6.87
CA GLY A 138 -5.05 -1.81 -6.88
C GLY A 138 -4.62 -2.58 -5.65
N GLU A 139 -4.71 -3.90 -5.78
CA GLU A 139 -4.30 -4.83 -4.74
C GLU A 139 -2.77 -5.00 -4.70
N TRP A 140 -2.28 -5.18 -3.48
CA TRP A 140 -0.88 -5.40 -3.13
C TRP A 140 -0.74 -6.64 -2.25
N TYR A 141 0.33 -7.37 -2.45
CA TYR A 141 0.73 -8.47 -1.57
C TYR A 141 2.26 -8.52 -1.47
N ASP A 142 2.76 -8.46 -0.24
CA ASP A 142 4.20 -8.52 0.05
C ASP A 142 5.03 -7.53 -0.81
N ASP A 143 4.65 -6.25 -0.74
CA ASP A 143 5.29 -5.16 -1.49
C ASP A 143 5.19 -5.22 -3.02
N LYS A 144 4.40 -6.14 -3.58
CA LYS A 144 4.20 -6.26 -5.03
C LYS A 144 2.73 -6.04 -5.42
N GLN A 145 2.51 -5.50 -6.60
CA GLN A 145 1.18 -5.48 -7.22
C GLN A 145 0.72 -6.93 -7.44
N ASN A 146 -0.47 -7.26 -6.93
CA ASN A 146 -0.99 -8.63 -6.98
C ASN A 146 -2.51 -8.60 -6.81
N GLY A 147 -3.26 -9.27 -7.69
CA GLY A 147 -4.73 -9.18 -7.72
C GLY A 147 -5.19 -8.23 -8.82
N GLU A 148 -6.31 -7.54 -8.62
CA GLU A 148 -6.82 -6.54 -9.56
C GLU A 148 -6.18 -5.17 -9.36
N GLY A 149 -5.90 -4.47 -10.46
CA GLY A 149 -5.33 -3.13 -10.38
C GLY A 149 -5.29 -2.39 -11.71
N MET A 150 -5.17 -1.08 -11.60
CA MET A 150 -5.08 -0.13 -12.69
C MET A 150 -3.75 0.63 -12.63
N LEU A 151 -3.00 0.61 -13.71
CA LEU A 151 -1.79 1.43 -13.90
C LEU A 151 -2.08 2.50 -14.95
N ARG A 152 -2.07 3.76 -14.54
CA ARG A 152 -2.09 4.93 -15.43
C ARG A 152 -0.67 5.42 -15.64
N LEU A 153 -0.25 5.54 -16.89
CA LEU A 153 1.04 6.08 -17.28
C LEU A 153 0.98 7.60 -17.38
N ALA A 154 2.14 8.25 -17.42
CA ALA A 154 2.24 9.71 -17.51
C ALA A 154 1.66 10.30 -18.80
N ASN A 155 1.59 9.49 -19.86
CA ASN A 155 0.93 9.86 -21.12
C ASN A 155 -0.58 9.54 -21.12
N GLU A 156 -1.16 9.33 -19.94
CA GLU A 156 -2.57 8.95 -19.71
C GLU A 156 -2.99 7.57 -20.21
N ASN A 157 -2.16 6.87 -20.99
CA ASN A 157 -2.42 5.47 -21.35
C ASN A 157 -2.52 4.64 -20.08
N ARG A 158 -3.47 3.70 -20.06
CA ARG A 158 -3.74 2.94 -18.83
C ARG A 158 -3.94 1.46 -19.09
N TYR A 159 -3.49 0.66 -18.14
CA TYR A 159 -3.78 -0.77 -18.05
C TYR A 159 -4.75 -1.01 -16.90
N GLU A 160 -5.78 -1.80 -17.13
CA GLU A 160 -6.73 -2.29 -16.12
C GLU A 160 -6.77 -3.81 -16.22
N GLY A 161 -6.50 -4.54 -15.14
CA GLY A 161 -6.60 -5.99 -15.17
C GLY A 161 -5.91 -6.66 -14.00
N HIS A 162 -5.59 -7.93 -14.19
CA HIS A 162 -4.92 -8.73 -13.18
C HIS A 162 -3.40 -8.49 -13.17
N TRP A 163 -2.85 -8.63 -11.97
CA TRP A 163 -1.44 -8.47 -11.62
C TRP A 163 -0.97 -9.67 -10.81
N LYS A 164 0.27 -10.06 -11.02
CA LYS A 164 0.94 -11.12 -10.26
C LYS A 164 2.42 -10.78 -10.12
N ASP A 165 2.90 -10.78 -8.88
CA ASP A 165 4.30 -10.52 -8.56
C ASP A 165 4.88 -9.24 -9.18
N GLY A 166 4.05 -8.19 -9.24
CA GLY A 166 4.44 -6.89 -9.79
C GLY A 166 4.36 -6.77 -11.31
N LYS A 167 3.85 -7.81 -12.00
CA LYS A 167 3.71 -7.84 -13.45
C LYS A 167 2.25 -7.97 -13.86
N LYS A 168 1.89 -7.42 -15.02
CA LYS A 168 0.58 -7.66 -15.66
C LYS A 168 0.45 -9.14 -15.99
N HIS A 169 -0.64 -9.76 -15.56
CA HIS A 169 -0.81 -11.20 -15.69
C HIS A 169 -2.30 -11.57 -15.65
N GLY A 170 -2.77 -12.46 -16.52
CA GLY A 170 -4.18 -12.81 -16.63
C GLY A 170 -4.94 -11.89 -17.57
N GLU A 171 -6.26 -11.78 -17.39
CA GLU A 171 -7.10 -10.92 -18.23
C GLU A 171 -6.89 -9.43 -17.92
N GLY A 172 -7.01 -8.61 -18.96
CA GLY A 172 -6.86 -7.17 -18.82
C GLY A 172 -7.29 -6.37 -20.05
N LYS A 173 -7.14 -5.04 -19.93
CA LYS A 173 -7.40 -4.06 -20.97
C LYS A 173 -6.29 -3.02 -20.92
N PHE A 174 -5.71 -2.70 -22.07
CA PHE A 174 -4.78 -1.60 -22.23
C PHE A 174 -5.40 -0.55 -23.15
N PHE A 175 -5.58 0.66 -22.63
CA PHE A 175 -6.14 1.79 -23.34
C PHE A 175 -5.00 2.67 -23.86
N TYR A 176 -4.87 2.72 -25.17
CA TYR A 176 -4.03 3.66 -25.90
C TYR A 176 -4.85 4.93 -26.13
N LEU A 177 -5.00 5.75 -25.09
CA LEU A 177 -5.81 6.97 -25.14
C LEU A 177 -5.21 8.01 -26.09
N ASP A 178 -3.89 8.02 -26.24
CA ASP A 178 -3.17 8.82 -27.23
C ASP A 178 -3.58 8.48 -28.67
N LYS A 179 -3.82 7.19 -28.95
CA LYS A 179 -4.17 6.67 -30.30
C LYS A 179 -5.66 6.41 -30.51
N GLY A 180 -6.47 6.48 -29.45
CA GLY A 180 -7.89 6.18 -29.50
C GLY A 180 -8.17 4.69 -29.77
N GLN A 181 -7.39 3.81 -29.15
CA GLN A 181 -7.52 2.37 -29.29
C GLN A 181 -7.49 1.66 -27.94
N MET A 182 -8.05 0.46 -27.89
CA MET A 182 -7.99 -0.41 -26.72
C MET A 182 -7.59 -1.82 -27.15
N TYR A 183 -6.62 -2.40 -26.45
CA TYR A 183 -6.30 -3.82 -26.50
C TYR A 183 -6.98 -4.53 -25.33
N GLN A 184 -7.72 -5.61 -25.57
CA GLN A 184 -8.27 -6.48 -24.54
C GLN A 184 -7.79 -7.91 -24.76
N GLY A 185 -7.26 -8.56 -23.73
CA GLY A 185 -6.62 -9.87 -23.93
C GLY A 185 -6.15 -10.56 -22.66
N VAL A 186 -5.13 -11.40 -22.81
CA VAL A 186 -4.45 -12.12 -21.74
C VAL A 186 -2.97 -11.74 -21.73
N TRP A 187 -2.46 -11.39 -20.55
CA TRP A 187 -1.06 -11.05 -20.30
C TRP A 187 -0.37 -12.17 -19.53
N VAL A 188 0.91 -12.37 -19.80
CA VAL A 188 1.78 -13.25 -19.03
C VAL A 188 3.10 -12.51 -18.84
N GLU A 189 3.38 -12.12 -17.59
CA GLU A 189 4.61 -11.44 -17.21
C GLU A 189 4.88 -10.18 -18.04
N ASP A 190 3.93 -9.24 -18.02
CA ASP A 190 3.94 -7.99 -18.79
C ASP A 190 3.78 -8.13 -20.31
N VAL A 191 3.83 -9.36 -20.85
CA VAL A 191 3.73 -9.61 -22.28
C VAL A 191 2.29 -9.99 -22.66
N PRO A 192 1.60 -9.22 -23.54
CA PRO A 192 0.32 -9.63 -24.09
C PRO A 192 0.50 -10.87 -24.97
N LYS A 193 -0.31 -11.91 -24.76
CA LYS A 193 -0.20 -13.20 -25.47
C LYS A 193 -1.27 -13.36 -26.55
N CYS A 194 -2.51 -13.00 -26.24
CA CYS A 194 -3.64 -13.07 -27.17
C CYS A 194 -4.70 -12.05 -26.77
N GLY A 195 -5.40 -11.49 -27.76
CA GLY A 195 -6.40 -10.47 -27.50
C GLY A 195 -6.90 -9.80 -28.78
N THR A 196 -7.80 -8.85 -28.61
CA THR A 196 -8.44 -8.10 -29.69
C THR A 196 -8.11 -6.62 -29.53
N MET A 197 -7.74 -5.99 -30.63
CA MET A 197 -7.65 -4.53 -30.75
C MET A 197 -8.98 -3.97 -31.23
N VAL A 198 -9.46 -2.92 -30.58
CA VAL A 198 -10.67 -2.19 -30.98
C VAL A 198 -10.40 -0.68 -30.98
N ASP A 199 -11.05 0.05 -31.88
CA ASP A 199 -11.05 1.50 -31.81
C ASP A 199 -11.89 1.95 -30.61
N PHE A 200 -11.34 2.85 -29.79
CA PHE A 200 -11.95 3.33 -28.56
C PHE A 200 -11.66 4.81 -28.38
N GLY A 201 -12.68 5.67 -28.50
CA GLY A 201 -12.51 7.11 -28.30
C GLY A 201 -11.65 7.80 -29.37
N ARG A 202 -11.56 7.23 -30.59
CA ARG A 202 -10.73 7.73 -31.70
C ARG A 202 -10.95 9.20 -32.06
N GLU A 203 -12.19 9.68 -32.00
CA GLU A 203 -12.53 11.08 -32.32
C GLU A 203 -11.95 12.10 -31.32
N GLY A 204 -11.70 11.67 -30.08
CA GLY A 204 -11.15 12.52 -29.02
C GLY A 204 -9.67 12.29 -28.74
N ALA A 205 -9.01 11.39 -29.49
CA ALA A 205 -7.62 11.05 -29.26
C ALA A 205 -6.70 12.18 -29.77
N PRO A 206 -5.60 12.51 -29.06
CA PRO A 206 -4.61 13.49 -29.51
C PRO A 206 -3.95 13.12 -30.84
N GLU A 207 -3.62 11.84 -31.03
CA GLU A 207 -2.92 11.33 -32.21
C GLU A 207 -3.59 10.05 -32.73
N PRO A 208 -4.83 10.13 -33.25
CA PRO A 208 -5.59 8.96 -33.64
C PRO A 208 -4.87 8.20 -34.76
N THR A 209 -5.08 6.88 -34.81
CA THR A 209 -4.61 6.08 -35.93
C THR A 209 -5.14 6.60 -37.27
N VAL A 210 -4.36 6.47 -38.34
CA VAL A 210 -4.73 6.99 -39.68
C VAL A 210 -5.99 6.30 -40.20
N TYR A 211 -6.12 5.00 -39.99
CA TYR A 211 -7.25 4.20 -40.44
C TYR A 211 -7.97 3.55 -39.25
N PRO A 212 -9.31 3.49 -39.28
CA PRO A 212 -10.05 2.73 -38.28
C PRO A 212 -9.76 1.23 -38.45
N ILE A 213 -9.87 0.49 -37.35
CA ILE A 213 -9.85 -0.96 -37.40
C ILE A 213 -11.08 -1.42 -38.20
N PRO A 214 -10.89 -2.12 -39.33
CA PRO A 214 -12.00 -2.54 -40.17
C PRO A 214 -12.92 -3.47 -39.39
N LYS A 215 -14.23 -3.23 -39.52
CA LYS A 215 -15.22 -4.17 -38.98
C LYS A 215 -15.12 -5.46 -39.78
N LEU A 216 -14.70 -6.54 -39.13
CA LEU A 216 -14.70 -7.85 -39.74
C LEU A 216 -16.15 -8.31 -39.93
N THR A 217 -16.58 -8.40 -41.18
CA THR A 217 -17.85 -8.99 -41.59
C THR A 217 -17.56 -10.13 -42.56
N LEU A 218 -18.43 -11.14 -42.62
CA LEU A 218 -18.36 -12.13 -43.68
C LEU A 218 -18.51 -11.40 -45.02
N ALA A 219 -17.60 -11.68 -45.96
CA ALA A 219 -17.64 -11.08 -47.30
C ALA A 219 -18.94 -11.47 -48.02
N ASP A 220 -19.36 -12.73 -47.90
CA ASP A 220 -20.65 -13.23 -48.32
C ASP A 220 -21.21 -14.21 -47.28
N SER A 221 -22.12 -13.72 -46.44
CA SER A 221 -22.79 -14.58 -45.45
C SER A 221 -23.74 -15.61 -46.08
N GLY A 222 -24.19 -15.37 -47.31
CA GLY A 222 -25.03 -16.28 -48.08
C GLY A 222 -24.23 -17.46 -48.61
N GLU A 223 -23.06 -17.21 -49.19
CA GLU A 223 -22.14 -18.27 -49.66
C GLU A 223 -21.72 -19.20 -48.51
N VAL A 224 -21.33 -18.66 -47.36
CA VAL A 224 -21.01 -19.46 -46.16
C VAL A 224 -22.18 -20.33 -45.71
N LEU A 225 -23.42 -19.83 -45.86
CA LEU A 225 -24.62 -20.58 -45.53
C LEU A 225 -24.92 -21.66 -46.57
N GLU A 226 -24.74 -21.38 -47.87
CA GLU A 226 -24.92 -22.36 -48.93
C GLU A 226 -23.87 -23.48 -48.88
N ASP A 227 -22.59 -23.16 -48.62
CA ASP A 227 -21.53 -24.15 -48.40
C ASP A 227 -21.82 -25.04 -47.19
N ALA A 228 -22.29 -24.45 -46.08
CA ALA A 228 -22.71 -25.21 -44.91
C ALA A 228 -23.89 -26.14 -45.23
N LYS A 229 -24.90 -25.64 -45.94
CA LYS A 229 -26.04 -26.47 -46.40
C LYS A 229 -25.56 -27.59 -47.31
N ALA A 230 -24.69 -27.33 -48.28
CA ALA A 230 -24.16 -28.34 -49.19
C ALA A 230 -23.42 -29.43 -48.42
N THR A 231 -22.56 -29.05 -47.46
CA THR A 231 -21.78 -29.98 -46.63
C THR A 231 -22.69 -30.88 -45.77
N PHE A 232 -23.68 -30.30 -45.06
CA PHE A 232 -24.52 -31.06 -44.12
C PHE A 232 -25.72 -31.78 -44.76
N LEU A 233 -26.14 -31.36 -45.96
CA LEU A 233 -27.25 -32.01 -46.68
C LEU A 233 -26.78 -33.09 -47.66
N GLN A 234 -25.52 -33.10 -48.10
CA GLN A 234 -24.96 -34.18 -48.93
C GLN A 234 -24.59 -35.44 -48.13
N GLU A 235 -24.32 -35.36 -46.83
CA GLU A 235 -24.00 -36.54 -45.99
C GLU A 235 -25.22 -37.43 -45.63
N LYS A 236 -26.40 -37.17 -46.21
CA LYS A 236 -27.66 -37.88 -45.88
C LYS A 236 -28.20 -38.82 -46.96
N GLU A 237 -27.45 -39.07 -48.03
CA GLU A 237 -27.74 -40.15 -49.01
C GLU A 237 -26.69 -41.27 -48.95
#